data_AF-A0AAQ4DMV4-F1
#
_entry.id   AF-A0AAQ4DMV4-F1
#
_cell.length_a   1.000
_cell.length_b   1.000
_cell.length_c   1.000
_cell.angle_alpha   90.00
_cell.angle_beta   90.00
_cell.angle_gamma   90.00
#
_symmetry.space_group_name_H-M   'P 1'
#
loop_
_entity.id
_entity.type
_entity.pdbx_description
1 polymer ?
#
loop_
_entity_poly.entity_id
_entity_poly.type
_entity_poly.pdbx_seq_one_letter_code
_entity_poly.pdbx_strand_id
1 'polypeptide(L)'
;MVKVSGRRSMVKTASEGNGGAKRGAALQGGMCTLQKVAIVKDDGRYSGVNTAAHEFGHLLGSPHDGYGDSKRCPESGGHLMSRYRQNSLAATFSECTKGIVGKFLA
;
A
#
# COMPACT_ATOMS: atom_id res chain seq x y z
N MET A 1 12.54 4.89 -18.34
CA MET A 1 11.31 5.72 -18.38
C MET A 1 10.21 4.89 -19.04
N VAL A 2 9.31 4.29 -18.27
CA VAL A 2 8.24 3.43 -18.83
C VAL A 2 7.07 4.32 -19.25
N LYS A 3 6.87 4.48 -20.56
CA LYS A 3 5.75 5.26 -21.13
C LYS A 3 4.62 4.30 -21.50
N VAL A 4 3.56 4.27 -20.71
CA VAL A 4 2.32 3.54 -21.04
C VAL A 4 1.28 4.54 -21.54
N SER A 5 0.94 4.48 -22.83
CA SER A 5 -0.07 5.31 -23.47
C SER A 5 -1.47 4.69 -23.33
N GLY A 6 -2.49 5.48 -22.99
CA GLY A 6 -3.90 5.17 -23.28
C GLY A 6 -4.84 4.77 -22.14
N ARG A 7 -4.36 4.51 -20.91
CA ARG A 7 -5.23 4.28 -19.72
C ARG A 7 -4.57 4.94 -18.51
N ARG A 8 -5.34 5.54 -17.58
CA ARG A 8 -4.82 6.27 -16.40
C ARG A 8 -3.66 5.49 -15.75
N SER A 9 -2.44 5.91 -16.06
CA SER A 9 -1.24 5.16 -15.75
C SER A 9 -0.84 5.46 -14.32
N MET A 10 -0.76 4.43 -13.46
CA MET A 10 -0.24 4.54 -12.09
C MET A 10 1.12 5.25 -12.02
N VAL A 11 1.88 5.20 -13.11
CA VAL A 11 3.18 5.87 -13.25
C VAL A 11 3.05 7.39 -13.10
N LYS A 12 1.94 8.00 -13.55
CA LYS A 12 1.73 9.45 -13.38
C LYS A 12 1.43 9.83 -11.94
N THR A 13 0.63 9.04 -11.22
CA THR A 13 0.27 9.31 -9.81
C THR A 13 1.39 9.11 -8.80
N ALA A 14 2.43 8.34 -9.17
CA ALA A 14 3.64 8.17 -8.37
C ALA A 14 4.62 9.35 -8.50
N SER A 15 4.49 10.19 -9.55
CA SER A 15 5.46 11.24 -9.87
C SER A 15 4.97 12.67 -9.60
N GLU A 16 3.68 12.90 -9.36
CA GLU A 16 3.13 14.26 -9.24
C GLU A 16 2.36 14.43 -7.92
N GLY A 17 2.99 15.11 -6.97
CA GLY A 17 2.35 15.58 -5.74
C GLY A 17 3.35 16.23 -4.79
N ASN A 18 3.17 17.53 -4.54
CA ASN A 18 3.95 18.34 -3.60
C ASN A 18 3.63 18.00 -2.12
N GLY A 19 3.59 16.71 -1.77
CA GLY A 19 3.15 16.22 -0.46
C GLY A 19 3.87 14.93 -0.09
N GLY A 20 5.03 15.06 0.56
CA GLY A 20 5.84 13.95 1.04
C GLY A 20 6.39 13.05 -0.08
N ALA A 21 7.57 12.48 0.11
CA ALA A 21 8.09 11.50 -0.85
C ALA A 21 7.21 10.23 -0.78
N LYS A 22 6.23 10.09 -1.67
CA LYS A 22 5.49 8.83 -1.84
C LYS A 22 6.50 7.71 -2.10
N ARG A 23 6.45 6.66 -1.26
CA ARG A 23 7.36 5.52 -1.35
C ARG A 23 6.80 4.39 -2.22
N GLY A 24 5.50 4.33 -2.44
CA GLY A 24 4.89 3.34 -3.32
C GLY A 24 3.48 3.73 -3.79
N ALA A 25 2.94 2.93 -4.69
CA ALA A 25 1.55 2.99 -5.14
C ALA A 25 1.07 1.62 -5.67
N ALA A 26 -0.19 1.29 -5.41
CA ALA A 26 -0.86 0.09 -5.91
C ALA A 26 -2.31 0.35 -6.29
N LEU A 27 -2.87 -0.50 -7.17
CA LEU A 27 -4.31 -0.55 -7.42
C LEU A 27 -4.97 -1.43 -6.37
N GLN A 28 -5.77 -0.83 -5.49
CA GLN A 28 -6.42 -1.57 -4.41
C GLN A 28 -7.32 -2.68 -4.97
N GLY A 29 -7.19 -3.90 -4.43
CA GLY A 29 -7.92 -5.08 -4.90
C GLY A 29 -7.49 -5.58 -6.29
N GLY A 30 -6.38 -5.07 -6.83
CA GLY A 30 -5.89 -5.42 -8.16
C GLY A 30 -5.28 -6.82 -8.25
N MET A 31 -4.98 -7.48 -7.13
CA MET A 31 -4.39 -8.82 -7.14
C MET A 31 -5.24 -9.80 -7.97
N CYS A 32 -4.60 -10.69 -8.71
CA CYS A 32 -5.24 -11.65 -9.62
C CYS A 32 -6.02 -11.07 -10.81
N THR A 33 -6.08 -9.73 -10.98
CA THR A 33 -6.76 -9.10 -12.13
C THR A 33 -5.77 -8.64 -13.20
N LEU A 34 -6.22 -7.90 -14.22
CA LEU A 34 -5.33 -7.16 -15.13
C LEU A 34 -4.65 -5.94 -14.46
N GLN A 35 -5.12 -5.56 -13.28
CA GLN A 35 -4.63 -4.43 -12.49
C GLN A 35 -3.66 -4.85 -11.37
N LYS A 36 -3.10 -6.06 -11.45
CA LYS A 36 -2.14 -6.65 -10.50
C LYS A 36 -0.76 -5.98 -10.50
N VAL A 37 -0.72 -4.68 -10.28
CA VAL A 37 0.49 -3.85 -10.38
C VAL A 37 0.65 -2.98 -9.15
N ALA A 38 1.86 -2.99 -8.60
CA ALA A 38 2.34 -2.08 -7.57
C ALA A 38 3.71 -1.53 -7.99
N ILE A 39 4.02 -0.30 -7.58
CA ILE A 39 5.30 0.36 -7.82
C ILE A 39 5.88 0.76 -6.46
N VAL A 40 7.16 0.47 -6.25
CA VAL A 40 7.89 0.77 -5.02
C VAL A 40 9.14 1.55 -5.33
N LYS A 41 9.38 2.62 -4.58
CA LYS A 41 10.64 3.35 -4.53
C LYS A 41 11.51 2.72 -3.45
N ASP A 42 12.58 2.08 -3.88
CA ASP A 42 13.61 1.57 -2.98
C ASP A 42 14.71 2.62 -2.74
N ASP A 43 15.15 2.74 -1.50
CA ASP A 43 16.27 3.59 -1.07
C ASP A 43 17.53 2.77 -0.75
N GLY A 44 17.56 1.49 -1.13
CA GLY A 44 18.68 0.57 -0.90
C GLY A 44 18.77 0.10 0.55
N ARG A 45 17.71 0.30 1.33
CA ARG A 45 17.60 -0.08 2.75
C ARG A 45 16.44 -1.05 2.92
N TYR A 46 16.39 -1.69 4.09
CA TYR A 46 15.31 -2.62 4.43
C TYR A 46 13.90 -1.95 4.43
N SER A 47 13.82 -0.61 4.42
CA SER A 47 12.56 0.12 4.22
C SER A 47 11.82 -0.26 2.94
N GLY A 48 12.53 -0.63 1.87
CA GLY A 48 11.92 -1.07 0.61
C GLY A 48 11.03 -2.30 0.78
N VAL A 49 11.42 -3.25 1.67
CA VAL A 49 10.63 -4.45 1.99
C VAL A 49 9.29 -4.08 2.63
N ASN A 50 9.31 -3.18 3.62
CA ASN A 50 8.09 -2.71 4.26
C ASN A 50 7.21 -1.96 3.27
N THR A 51 7.79 -1.12 2.41
CA THR A 51 7.00 -0.42 1.38
C THR A 51 6.36 -1.42 0.41
N ALA A 52 7.10 -2.41 -0.08
CA ALA A 52 6.55 -3.46 -0.93
C ALA A 52 5.40 -4.20 -0.23
N ALA A 53 5.59 -4.65 1.01
CA ALA A 53 4.56 -5.37 1.76
C ALA A 53 3.27 -4.55 1.95
N HIS A 54 3.38 -3.23 2.10
CA HIS A 54 2.22 -2.34 2.17
C HIS A 54 1.47 -2.22 0.84
N GLU A 55 2.19 -2.07 -0.26
CA GLU A 55 1.56 -2.04 -1.59
C GLU A 55 0.88 -3.38 -1.92
N PHE A 56 1.42 -4.50 -1.43
CA PHE A 56 0.75 -5.80 -1.48
C PHE A 56 -0.54 -5.83 -0.64
N GLY A 57 -0.54 -5.20 0.54
CA GLY A 57 -1.76 -5.02 1.34
C GLY A 57 -2.87 -4.32 0.56
N HIS A 58 -2.52 -3.26 -0.19
CA HIS A 58 -3.45 -2.61 -1.12
C HIS A 58 -3.90 -3.55 -2.25
N LEU A 59 -2.98 -4.23 -2.95
CA LEU A 59 -3.34 -5.19 -4.00
C LEU A 59 -4.34 -6.25 -3.51
N LEU A 60 -4.21 -6.68 -2.25
CA LEU A 60 -5.09 -7.63 -1.57
C LEU A 60 -6.34 -6.98 -0.94
N GLY A 61 -6.64 -5.74 -1.32
CA GLY A 61 -7.91 -5.07 -1.00
C GLY A 61 -7.91 -4.24 0.28
N SER A 62 -6.84 -4.25 1.09
CA SER A 62 -6.80 -3.47 2.33
C SER A 62 -6.67 -1.97 2.04
N PRO A 63 -7.54 -1.10 2.58
CA PRO A 63 -7.24 0.33 2.67
C PRO A 63 -6.17 0.56 3.75
N HIS A 64 -5.77 1.82 3.91
CA HIS A 64 -4.97 2.25 5.06
C HIS A 64 -5.70 2.03 6.38
N ASP A 65 -4.96 1.75 7.45
CA ASP A 65 -5.48 1.79 8.82
C ASP A 65 -6.09 3.18 9.11
N GLY A 66 -7.27 3.21 9.72
CA GLY A 66 -8.02 4.42 10.02
C GLY A 66 -8.99 4.85 8.92
N TYR A 67 -9.01 4.16 7.78
CA TYR A 67 -9.84 4.51 6.61
C TYR A 67 -10.70 3.34 6.14
N GLY A 68 -11.86 3.66 5.56
CA GLY A 68 -12.78 2.67 4.96
C GLY A 68 -13.08 1.50 5.91
N ASP A 69 -12.94 0.28 5.41
CA ASP A 69 -13.17 -0.96 6.16
C ASP A 69 -12.13 -1.21 7.27
N SER A 70 -11.05 -0.43 7.33
CA SER A 70 -10.04 -0.46 8.38
C SER A 70 -10.17 0.68 9.40
N LYS A 71 -11.30 1.40 9.43
CA LYS A 71 -11.54 2.53 10.35
C LYS A 71 -11.39 2.18 11.84
N ARG A 72 -11.65 0.92 12.22
CA ARG A 72 -11.50 0.45 13.62
C ARG A 72 -10.05 0.26 14.07
N CYS A 73 -9.10 0.13 13.13
CA CYS A 73 -7.67 0.07 13.43
C CYS A 73 -7.10 1.47 13.21
N PRO A 74 -6.77 2.23 14.27
CA PRO A 74 -6.38 3.62 14.11
C PRO A 74 -5.02 3.74 13.43
N GLU A 75 -4.85 4.78 12.62
CA GLU A 75 -3.59 5.09 11.95
C GLU A 75 -2.44 5.27 12.95
N SER A 76 -2.73 5.83 14.13
CA SER A 76 -1.77 6.00 15.23
C SER A 76 -1.25 4.68 15.82
N GLY A 77 -1.85 3.54 15.49
CA GLY A 77 -1.31 2.22 15.85
C GLY A 77 0.03 1.93 15.18
N GLY A 78 0.32 2.55 14.03
CA GLY A 78 1.63 2.45 13.38
C GLY A 78 1.93 1.09 12.73
N HIS A 79 0.91 0.25 12.53
CA HIS A 79 1.03 -0.97 11.75
C HIS A 79 1.41 -0.68 10.29
N LEU A 80 1.79 -1.73 9.56
CA LEU A 80 2.33 -1.65 8.21
C LEU A 80 1.43 -0.88 7.23
N MET A 81 0.09 -0.90 7.40
CA MET A 81 -0.89 -0.17 6.57
C MET A 81 -1.24 1.24 7.08
N SER A 82 -0.59 1.73 8.14
CA SER A 82 -0.66 3.15 8.54
C SER A 82 0.15 4.04 7.60
N ARG A 83 -0.25 5.31 7.41
CA ARG A 83 0.59 6.28 6.66
C ARG A 83 1.78 6.77 7.49
N TYR A 84 1.74 6.62 8.82
CA TYR A 84 2.81 7.00 9.74
C TYR A 84 3.54 5.77 10.28
N ARG A 85 4.63 5.37 9.62
CA ARG A 85 5.45 4.21 10.01
C ARG A 85 6.57 4.61 10.96
N GLN A 86 6.23 4.82 12.23
CA GLN A 86 7.16 5.41 13.20
C GLN A 86 7.57 4.47 14.35
N ASN A 87 7.15 3.19 14.33
CA ASN A 87 7.41 2.27 15.43
C ASN A 87 7.73 0.83 14.95
N SER A 88 8.06 -0.05 15.89
CA SER A 88 8.35 -1.47 15.64
C SER A 88 7.19 -2.26 15.01
N LEU A 89 5.95 -1.75 15.11
CA LEU A 89 4.77 -2.37 14.49
C LEU A 89 4.71 -2.14 12.98
N ALA A 90 5.56 -1.28 12.42
CA ALA A 90 5.69 -1.04 10.99
C ALA A 90 6.13 -2.29 10.19
N ALA A 91 6.41 -3.41 10.85
CA ALA A 91 6.67 -4.73 10.24
C ALA A 91 5.49 -5.71 10.38
N THR A 92 4.35 -5.27 10.92
CA THR A 92 3.18 -6.13 11.21
C THR A 92 1.89 -5.55 10.63
N PHE A 93 0.97 -6.41 10.18
CA PHE A 93 -0.37 -6.00 9.78
C PHE A 93 -1.31 -5.86 11.00
N SER A 94 -2.21 -4.87 10.94
CA SER A 94 -3.30 -4.74 11.92
C SER A 94 -4.32 -5.89 11.76
N GLU A 95 -5.15 -6.11 12.78
CA GLU A 95 -6.25 -7.08 12.69
C GLU A 95 -7.30 -6.70 11.62
N CYS A 96 -7.37 -5.43 11.22
CA CYS A 96 -8.20 -5.00 10.10
C CYS A 96 -7.63 -5.52 8.78
N THR A 97 -6.35 -5.24 8.51
CA THR A 97 -5.70 -5.72 7.30
C THR A 97 -5.72 -7.24 7.21
N LYS A 98 -5.41 -7.96 8.31
CA LYS A 98 -5.50 -9.43 8.33
C LYS A 98 -6.89 -9.93 7.98
N GLY A 99 -7.94 -9.32 8.53
CA GLY A 99 -9.32 -9.70 8.23
C GLY A 99 -9.73 -9.42 6.77
N ILE A 100 -9.28 -8.31 6.19
CA ILE A 100 -9.58 -7.96 4.79
C ILE A 100 -8.82 -8.88 3.83
N VAL A 101 -7.52 -9.09 4.07
CA VAL A 101 -6.72 -10.03 3.27
C VAL A 101 -7.29 -11.45 3.39
N GLY A 102 -7.69 -11.89 4.58
CA GLY A 102 -8.32 -13.19 4.77
C GLY A 102 -9.60 -13.36 3.95
N LYS A 103 -10.45 -12.31 3.88
CA LYS A 103 -11.64 -12.31 3.01
C LYS A 103 -11.30 -12.28 1.52
N PHE A 104 -10.21 -11.61 1.14
CA PHE A 104 -9.76 -11.56 -0.25
C PHE A 104 -9.28 -12.92 -0.75
N LEU A 105 -8.70 -13.73 0.14
CA LEU A 105 -8.13 -15.04 -0.18
C LEU A 105 -9.11 -16.21 0.00
N ALA A 106 -10.30 -15.96 0.56
CA ALA A 106 -11.36 -16.95 0.74
C ALA A 106 -12.11 -17.21 -0.57
#